data_AF-A0AAV6UL06-F1
#
_entry.id   AF-A0AAV6UL06-F1
#
_cell.length_a   1.000
_cell.length_b   1.000
_cell.length_c   1.000
_cell.angle_alpha   90.00
_cell.angle_beta   90.00
_cell.angle_gamma   90.00
#
_symmetry.space_group_name_H-M   'P 1'
#
loop_
_entity.id
_entity.type
_entity.pdbx_description
1 polymer ?
#
loop_
_entity_poly.entity_id
_entity_poly.type
_entity_poly.pdbx_seq_one_letter_code
_entity_poly.pdbx_strand_id
1 'polypeptide(L)' 'MKYGRAHEEDALQDLQEAIGQDIRPCGLFVDKSMPFLGATPDGLTGTYGIVEVKCPPSCENLTPEDAVSTKKFNF' A
#
# COMPACT_ATOMS: atom_id res chain seq x y z
N MET A 1 14.35 -2.14 0.87
CA MET A 1 13.79 -1.35 -0.25
C MET A 1 13.71 -2.08 -1.58
N LYS A 2 14.61 -3.01 -1.95
CA LYS A 2 14.46 -3.77 -3.21
C LYS A 2 13.23 -4.68 -3.18
N TYR A 3 13.08 -5.44 -2.10
CA TYR A 3 11.96 -6.36 -1.89
C TYR A 3 10.60 -5.65 -2.02
N GLY A 4 10.37 -4.59 -1.23
CA GLY A 4 9.08 -3.90 -1.28
C GLY A 4 8.69 -3.41 -2.66
N ARG A 5 9.61 -2.77 -3.40
CA ARG A 5 9.38 -2.33 -4.78
C ARG A 5 9.11 -3.48 -5.76
N ALA A 6 9.65 -4.67 -5.51
CA ALA A 6 9.45 -5.83 -6.37
C ALA A 6 8.08 -6.50 -6.15
N HIS A 7 7.46 -6.28 -4.98
CA HIS A 7 6.21 -6.94 -4.58
C HIS A 7 5.07 -5.95 -4.31
N GLU A 8 5.25 -4.68 -4.64
CA GLU A 8 4.23 -3.64 -4.48
C GLU A 8 3.04 -3.90 -5.42
N GLU A 9 3.32 -4.23 -6.68
CA GLU A 9 2.30 -4.54 -7.68
C GLU A 9 1.52 -5.82 -7.33
N ASP A 10 2.23 -6.87 -6.88
CA ASP A 10 1.60 -8.11 -6.39
C ASP A 10 0.62 -7.80 -5.25
N ALA A 11 1.05 -7.01 -4.25
CA ALA A 11 0.22 -6.65 -3.10
C ALA A 11 -1.01 -5.79 -3.46
N LEU A 12 -0.87 -4.89 -4.44
CA LEU A 12 -1.99 -4.09 -4.94
C LEU A 12 -3.01 -4.97 -5.69
N GLN A 13 -2.54 -5.92 -6.49
CA GLN A 13 -3.42 -6.87 -7.17
C GLN A 13 -4.20 -7.75 -6.18
N ASP A 14 -3.50 -8.33 -5.21
CA ASP A 14 -4.13 -9.16 -4.16
C ASP A 14 -5.19 -8.36 -3.38
N LEU A 15 -4.89 -7.10 -3.04
CA LEU A 15 -5.83 -6.23 -2.35
C LEU A 15 -7.05 -5.91 -3.22
N GLN A 16 -6.86 -5.58 -4.50
CA GLN A 16 -7.94 -5.31 -5.45
C GLN A 16 -8.91 -6.49 -5.55
N GLU A 17 -8.39 -7.72 -5.61
CA GLU A 17 -9.19 -8.94 -5.62
C GLU A 17 -9.93 -9.14 -4.29
N ALA A 18 -9.27 -8.93 -3.15
CA ALA A 18 -9.85 -9.10 -1.82
C ALA A 18 -11.01 -8.12 -1.52
N ILE A 19 -10.90 -6.86 -1.98
CA ILE A 19 -11.93 -5.83 -1.74
C ILE A 19 -12.97 -5.73 -2.87
N GLY A 20 -12.71 -6.36 -4.02
CA GLY A 20 -13.59 -6.30 -5.20
C GLY A 20 -13.74 -4.89 -5.79
N GLN A 21 -12.71 -4.04 -5.64
CA GLN A 21 -12.70 -2.67 -6.16
C GLN A 21 -11.40 -2.41 -6.91
N ASP A 22 -11.51 -1.73 -8.05
CA ASP A 22 -10.37 -1.31 -8.86
C ASP A 22 -9.44 -0.38 -8.07
N ILE A 23 -8.13 -0.64 -8.14
CA ILE A 23 -7.07 0.18 -7.57
C ILE A 23 -6.25 0.75 -8.71
N ARG A 24 -6.34 2.07 -8.90
CA ARG A 24 -5.69 2.78 -10.00
C ARG A 24 -4.34 3.35 -9.55
N PRO A 25 -3.28 3.21 -10.36
CA PRO A 25 -1.98 3.79 -10.05
C PRO A 25 -2.07 5.32 -10.04
N CYS A 26 -1.26 5.96 -9.20
CA CYS A 26 -1.17 7.41 -9.10
C CYS A 26 0.27 7.91 -8.94
N GLY A 27 0.42 9.23 -9.00
CA GLY A 27 1.69 9.91 -8.80
C GLY A 27 1.65 10.81 -7.56
N LEU A 28 2.52 11.82 -7.55
CA LEU A 28 2.57 12.81 -6.48
C LEU A 28 1.35 13.73 -6.49
N PHE A 29 0.67 13.84 -5.36
CA PHE A 29 -0.33 14.87 -5.08
C PHE A 29 0.30 15.98 -4.25
N VAL A 30 0.23 17.21 -4.74
CA VAL A 30 0.76 18.39 -4.04
C VAL A 30 -0.38 19.12 -3.33
N ASP A 31 -0.16 19.55 -2.09
CA ASP A 31 -1.15 20.34 -1.35
C ASP A 31 -1.37 21.70 -2.03
N LYS A 32 -2.65 22.06 -2.21
CA LYS A 32 -3.04 23.27 -2.95
C LYS A 32 -2.68 24.57 -2.21
N SER A 33 -2.66 24.53 -0.88
CA SER A 33 -2.41 25.68 -0.01
C SER A 33 -0.94 25.79 0.41
N MET A 34 -0.26 24.65 0.52
CA MET A 34 1.13 24.51 0.93
C MET A 34 1.90 23.73 -0.14
N PRO A 35 2.34 24.35 -1.24
CA PRO A 35 2.93 23.65 -2.39
C PRO A 35 4.23 22.88 -2.10
N PHE A 36 4.80 23.04 -0.91
CA PHE A 36 5.96 22.29 -0.44
C PHE A 36 5.59 20.95 0.23
N LEU A 37 4.30 20.67 0.44
CA LEU A 37 3.80 19.39 0.94
C LEU A 37 3.22 18.56 -0.20
N GLY A 38 3.42 17.25 -0.11
CA GLY A 38 2.78 16.31 -1.02
C GLY A 38 2.76 14.89 -0.47
N ALA A 39 1.96 14.04 -1.11
CA ALA A 39 1.81 12.63 -0.79
C ALA A 39 1.79 11.80 -2.08
N THR A 40 2.32 10.59 -2.02
CA THR A 40 2.27 9.62 -3.12
C THR A 40 1.65 8.35 -2.57
N PRO A 41 0.30 8.23 -2.59
CA PRO A 41 -0.35 6.97 -2.27
C PRO A 41 0.10 5.89 -3.26
N ASP A 42 0.06 4.63 -2.83
CA ASP A 42 0.38 3.49 -3.68
C ASP A 42 -0.77 3.21 -4.68
N GLY A 43 -2.00 3.63 -4.36
CA GLY A 43 -3.13 3.58 -5.31
C GLY A 43 -4.36 4.39 -4.89
N LEU A 44 -5.25 4.61 -5.86
CA LEU A 44 -6.57 5.22 -5.67
C LEU A 44 -7.67 4.17 -5.84
N THR A 45 -8.66 4.16 -4.95
CA THR A 45 -9.78 3.20 -5.04
C THR A 45 -11.14 3.85 -4.78
N GLY A 46 -12.18 3.34 -5.43
CA GLY A 46 -13.53 3.89 -5.36
C GLY A 46 -13.59 5.38 -5.76
N THR A 47 -14.43 6.15 -5.05
CA THR A 47 -14.61 7.59 -5.31
C THR A 47 -13.61 8.47 -4.55
N TYR A 48 -13.25 8.09 -3.32
CA TYR A 48 -12.43 8.92 -2.41
C TYR A 48 -11.39 8.11 -1.62
N GLY A 49 -11.20 6.83 -1.93
CA GLY A 49 -10.29 5.94 -1.20
C GLY A 49 -8.85 6.04 -1.72
N ILE A 50 -7.91 5.82 -0.81
CA ILE A 50 -6.49 5.66 -1.11
C ILE A 50 -5.99 4.33 -0.52
N VAL A 51 -4.92 3.82 -1.10
CA VAL A 51 -4.26 2.59 -0.68
C VAL A 51 -2.80 2.90 -0.34
N GLU A 52 -2.33 2.28 0.74
CA GLU A 52 -0.93 2.26 1.16
C GLU A 52 -0.59 0.79 1.48
N VAL A 53 0.37 0.21 0.78
CA VAL A 53 0.82 -1.16 0.96
C VAL A 53 2.19 -1.18 1.65
N LYS A 54 2.42 -2.25 2.42
CA LYS A 54 3.71 -2.50 3.05
C LYS A 54 4.12 -3.94 2.78
N CYS A 55 5.26 -4.08 2.10
CA CYS A 55 5.82 -5.38 1.73
C CYS A 55 7.17 -5.61 2.46
N PRO A 56 7.17 -5.86 3.77
CA PRO A 56 8.39 -6.13 4.52
C PRO A 56 8.87 -7.58 4.30
N PRO A 57 10.16 -7.82 4.02
CA PRO A 57 10.70 -9.17 3.84
C PRO A 57 10.47 -10.10 5.04
N SER A 58 10.36 -9.53 6.26
CA SER A 58 10.11 -10.29 7.48
C SER A 58 8.74 -10.96 7.53
N CYS A 59 7.81 -10.55 6.66
CA CYS A 59 6.42 -11.03 6.63
C CYS A 59 6.05 -11.77 5.33
N GLU A 60 7.00 -12.06 4.45
CA GLU A 60 6.79 -12.70 3.14
C GLU A 60 5.87 -13.93 3.17
N ASN A 61 6.01 -14.77 4.19
CA ASN A 61 5.27 -16.03 4.33
C ASN A 61 4.23 -15.97 5.46
N LEU A 62 3.78 -14.78 5.82
CA LEU A 62 2.82 -14.55 6.89
C LEU A 62 1.56 -13.92 6.33
N THR A 63 0.42 -14.32 6.88
CA THR A 63 -0.79 -13.53 6.74
C THR A 63 -0.65 -12.21 7.51
N PRO A 64 -1.43 -11.16 7.19
CA PRO A 64 -1.46 -9.94 7.99
C PRO A 64 -1.72 -10.22 9.48
N GLU A 65 -2.62 -11.15 9.80
CA GLU A 65 -2.96 -11.56 11.17
C GLU A 65 -1.76 -12.22 11.87
N ASP A 66 -1.04 -13.11 11.19
CA ASP A 66 0.18 -13.75 11.72
C ASP A 66 1.29 -12.72 11.94
N ALA A 67 1.47 -11.79 11.00
CA ALA A 67 2.51 -10.76 11.07
C ALA A 67 2.32 -9.83 12.29
N VAL A 68 1.07 -9.45 12.57
CA VAL A 68 0.71 -8.63 13.73
C VAL A 68 0.83 -9.43 15.03
N SER A 69 0.27 -10.63 15.08
CA SER A 69 0.27 -11.45 16.30
C SER A 69 1.68 -11.86 16.74
N THR A 70 2.56 -12.12 15.78
CA THR A 70 3.98 -12.46 16.03
C THR A 70 4.88 -11.24 16.22
N LYS A 71 4.34 -10.01 16.17
CA LYS A 71 5.09 -8.74 16.26
C LYS A 71 6.20 -8.59 15.22
N LYS A 72 6.06 -9.27 14.08
CA LYS A 72 6.96 -9.13 12.93
C LYS A 72 6.60 -7.93 12.06
N PHE A 73 5.40 -7.39 12.26
CA PHE A 73 4.95 -6.12 11.77
C PHE A 73 4.49 -5.23 12.94
N ASN A 74 5.02 -4.01 13.02
CA ASN A 74 4.64 -3.00 14.03
C ASN A 74 4.11 -1.76 13.30
N PHE A 75 3.04 -1.16 13.82
CA PHE A 75 2.48 0.11 13.36
C PHE A 75 3.16 1.31 14.02
#